data_AF-A0A2E1VMA7-F1
#
_entry.id   AF-A0A2E1VMA7-F1
#
_cell.length_a   1.000
_cell.length_b   1.000
_cell.length_c   1.000
_cell.angle_alpha   90.00
_cell.angle_beta   90.00
_cell.angle_gamma   90.00
#
_symmetry.space_group_name_H-M   'P 1'
#
loop_
_entity.id
_entity.type
_entity.pdbx_description
1 polymer ?
#
loop_
_entity_poly.entity_id
_entity_poly.type
_entity_poly.pdbx_seq_one_letter_code
_entity_poly.pdbx_strand_id
1 'polypeptide(L)' 'MKNIDEIIEMAWCDKTSFDDIKSFCNLEERDVIKIMRKNLKPSSFKMWRKRVTGRKSKHSNYNKL' A
#
# COMPACT_ATOMS: atom_id res chain seq x y z
N MET A 1 -17.79 0.76 -9.37
CA MET A 1 -17.52 1.34 -8.04
C MET A 1 -16.51 0.42 -7.39
N LYS A 2 -15.27 0.86 -7.13
CA LYS A 2 -14.22 -0.05 -6.62
C LYS A 2 -14.54 -0.37 -5.15
N ASN A 3 -14.63 -1.64 -4.81
CA ASN A 3 -14.99 -2.03 -3.47
C ASN A 3 -13.78 -1.86 -2.54
N ILE A 4 -14.02 -1.38 -1.32
CA ILE A 4 -12.98 -1.27 -0.29
C ILE A 4 -12.38 -2.65 0.00
N ASP A 5 -13.20 -3.70 -0.07
CA ASP A 5 -12.78 -5.09 0.12
C ASP A 5 -11.72 -5.53 -0.91
N GLU A 6 -11.90 -5.19 -2.19
CA GLU A 6 -10.92 -5.51 -3.26
C GLU A 6 -9.58 -4.82 -3.03
N ILE A 7 -9.61 -3.56 -2.56
CA ILE A 7 -8.40 -2.81 -2.23
C ILE A 7 -7.68 -3.45 -1.03
N ILE A 8 -8.44 -3.92 -0.03
CA ILE A 8 -7.88 -4.60 1.14
C ILE A 8 -7.26 -5.94 0.73
N GLU A 9 -7.93 -6.73 -0.11
CA GLU A 9 -7.42 -8.00 -0.63
C GLU A 9 -6.12 -7.80 -1.41
N MET A 10 -6.10 -6.84 -2.34
CA MET A 10 -4.91 -6.49 -3.11
C MET A 10 -3.78 -6.00 -2.22
N ALA A 11 -4.07 -5.11 -1.26
CA ALA A 11 -3.05 -4.58 -0.35
C ALA A 11 -2.54 -5.63 0.65
N TRP A 12 -3.32 -6.66 0.96
CA TRP A 12 -2.91 -7.77 1.82
C TRP A 12 -2.05 -8.80 1.08
N CYS A 13 -2.20 -8.90 -0.24
CA CYS A 13 -1.39 -9.75 -1.10
C CYS A 13 0.04 -9.19 -1.19
N ASP A 14 1.00 -9.83 -0.53
CA ASP A 14 2.41 -9.38 -0.51
C ASP A 14 3.08 -9.37 -1.91
N LYS A 15 2.43 -9.96 -2.93
CA LYS A 15 2.84 -9.93 -4.35
C LYS A 15 2.40 -8.68 -5.09
N THR A 16 1.42 -7.94 -4.59
CA THR A 16 0.90 -6.74 -5.24
C THR A 16 1.64 -5.52 -4.73
N SER A 17 2.25 -4.75 -5.63
CA SER A 17 2.93 -3.51 -5.27
C SER A 17 1.93 -2.35 -5.13
N PHE A 18 2.31 -1.27 -4.46
CA PHE A 18 1.49 -0.06 -4.44
C PHE A 18 1.33 0.57 -5.83
N ASP A 19 2.29 0.36 -6.75
CA ASP A 19 2.20 0.83 -8.13
C ASP A 19 1.16 0.05 -8.93
N ASP A 20 1.03 -1.26 -8.69
CA ASP A 20 -0.06 -2.06 -9.26
C ASP A 20 -1.41 -1.56 -8.73
N ILE A 21 -1.53 -1.39 -7.41
CA ILE A 21 -2.75 -0.86 -6.79
C ILE A 21 -3.07 0.53 -7.34
N LYS A 22 -2.06 1.38 -7.57
CA LYS A 22 -2.24 2.68 -8.20
C LYS A 22 -2.72 2.54 -9.65
N SER A 23 -2.17 1.63 -10.42
CA SER A 23 -2.59 1.42 -11.82
C SER A 23 -4.03 0.90 -11.91
N PHE A 24 -4.43 -0.02 -11.03
CA PHE A 24 -5.78 -0.58 -11.01
C PHE A 24 -6.79 0.36 -10.35
N CYS A 25 -6.45 0.94 -9.21
CA CYS A 25 -7.38 1.69 -8.35
C CYS A 25 -7.29 3.21 -8.54
N ASN A 26 -6.22 3.71 -9.16
CA ASN A 26 -5.85 5.13 -9.20
C ASN A 26 -5.68 5.71 -7.79
N LEU A 27 -5.16 4.90 -6.85
CA LEU A 27 -4.92 5.25 -5.47
C LEU A 27 -3.42 5.28 -5.17
N GLU A 28 -2.94 6.36 -4.59
CA GLU A 28 -1.58 6.47 -4.09
C GLU A 28 -1.38 5.57 -2.85
N GLU A 29 -0.13 5.18 -2.56
CA GLU A 29 0.21 4.40 -1.36
C GLU A 29 -0.41 5.01 -0.09
N ARG A 30 -0.34 6.33 0.07
CA ARG A 30 -0.89 7.04 1.22
C ARG A 30 -2.39 6.79 1.42
N ASP A 31 -3.13 6.65 0.33
CA ASP A 31 -4.59 6.49 0.37
C ASP A 31 -4.95 5.03 0.66
N VAL A 32 -4.18 4.08 0.11
CA VAL A 32 -4.26 2.67 0.49
C VAL A 32 -3.94 2.48 1.98
N ILE A 33 -2.90 3.13 2.51
CA ILE A 33 -2.56 3.08 3.95
C ILE A 33 -3.72 3.59 4.80
N LYS A 34 -4.37 4.69 4.40
CA LYS A 34 -5.54 5.23 5.12
C LYS A 34 -6.70 4.23 5.11
N ILE A 35 -6.97 3.59 3.97
CA ILE A 35 -8.02 2.57 3.85
C ILE A 35 -7.70 1.40 4.77
N MET A 36 -6.48 0.86 4.72
CA MET A 36 -6.05 -0.25 5.56
C MET A 36 -6.14 0.10 7.05
N ARG A 37 -5.75 1.33 7.43
CA ARG A 37 -5.82 1.80 8.82
C ARG A 37 -7.24 1.96 9.34
N LYS A 38 -8.19 2.34 8.48
CA LYS A 38 -9.60 2.52 8.85
C LYS A 38 -10.35 1.19 8.95
N ASN A 39 -10.00 0.21 8.12
CA ASN A 39 -10.76 -1.03 7.99
C ASN A 39 -10.17 -2.22 8.77
N LEU A 40 -8.88 -2.21 9.07
CA LEU A 40 -8.25 -3.29 9.84
C LEU A 40 -8.23 -2.99 11.34
N LYS A 41 -8.25 -4.05 12.15
CA LYS A 41 -7.93 -3.96 13.57
C LYS A 41 -6.51 -3.38 13.75
N PRO A 42 -6.25 -2.59 14.80
CA PRO A 42 -4.93 -1.97 15.02
C PRO A 42 -3.76 -2.97 15.03
N SER A 43 -3.95 -4.16 15.59
CA SER A 43 -2.95 -5.24 15.61
C SER A 43 -2.65 -5.78 14.20
N SER A 44 -3.70 -6.04 13.41
CA SER A 44 -3.57 -6.49 12.02
C SER A 44 -2.91 -5.44 11.14
N PHE A 45 -3.29 -4.17 11.29
CA PHE A 45 -2.66 -3.05 10.58
C PHE A 45 -1.16 -2.96 10.91
N LYS A 46 -0.78 -3.10 12.20
CA LYS A 46 0.63 -3.08 12.61
C LYS A 46 1.42 -4.23 11.99
N MET A 47 0.85 -5.43 11.90
CA MET A 47 1.47 -6.59 11.23
C MET A 47 1.65 -6.34 9.74
N TRP A 48 0.59 -5.91 9.05
CA TRP A 48 0.64 -5.57 7.64
C TRP A 48 1.67 -4.48 7.36
N ARG A 49 1.69 -3.40 8.14
CA ARG A 49 2.63 -2.30 7.94
C ARG A 49 4.07 -2.75 8.10
N LYS A 50 4.37 -3.65 9.04
CA LYS A 50 5.71 -4.26 9.16
C LYS A 50 6.11 -5.02 7.89
N ARG A 51 5.19 -5.76 7.26
CA ARG A 51 5.47 -6.48 6.00
C ARG A 51 5.77 -5.53 4.85
N VAL A 52 4.92 -4.53 4.64
CA VAL A 52 5.02 -3.66 3.45
C VAL A 52 6.04 -2.52 3.59
N THR A 53 6.41 -2.11 4.82
CA THR A 53 7.41 -1.04 5.05
C THR A 53 8.86 -1.55 4.97
N GLY A 54 9.07 -2.88 4.94
CA GLY A 54 10.41 -3.48 4.92
C GLY A 54 11.19 -3.30 3.62
N ARG A 55 10.53 -2.90 2.52
CA ARG A 55 11.21 -2.54 1.27
C ARG A 55 11.70 -1.10 1.39
N LYS A 56 12.91 -0.91 1.95
CA LYS A 56 13.63 0.36 1.82
C LYS A 56 13.74 0.67 0.32
N SER A 57 12.95 1.62 -0.17
CA SER A 57 13.29 2.33 -1.40
C SER A 57 14.69 2.89 -1.21
N LYS A 58 15.69 2.26 -1.86
CA LYS A 58 17.03 2.82 -2.05
C LYS A 58 16.87 4.17 -2.76
N HIS A 59 16.66 5.27 -2.05
CA HIS A 59 16.80 6.58 -2.70
C HIS A 59 18.28 6.82 -2.93
N SER A 60 18.69 7.16 -4.15
CA SER A 60 19.85 8.04 -4.41
C SER A 60 19.78 8.59 -5.84
N ASN A 61 19.38 9.86 -5.95
CA ASN A 61 19.70 10.84 -7.00
C ASN A 61 19.33 10.55 -8.46
N TYR A 62 18.20 11.10 -8.93
CA TYR A 62 18.17 11.69 -10.27
C TYR A 62 18.37 13.20 -10.09
N ASN A 63 19.63 13.65 -10.21
CA ASN A 63 19.93 15.07 -10.30
C ASN A 63 19.19 15.62 -11.51
N LYS A 64 18.30 16.58 -11.27
CA LYS A 64 18.08 17.68 -12.21
C LYS A 64 19.42 18.42 -12.30
N LEU A 65 20.11 18.29 -13.44
CA LEU A 65 20.90 19.32 -14.14
C LEU A 65 21.58 18.65 -15.35
#